data_AF-A0A553N229-F1
#
_entry.id   AF-A0A553N229-F1
#
_cell.length_a   1.000
_cell.length_b   1.000
_cell.length_c   1.000
_cell.angle_alpha   90.00
_cell.angle_beta   90.00
_cell.angle_gamma   90.00
#
_symmetry.space_group_name_H-M   'P 1'
#
loop_
_entity.id
_entity.type
_entity.pdbx_description
1 polymer ?
#
loop_
_entity_poly.entity_id
_entity_poly.type
_entity_poly.pdbx_seq_one_letter_code
_entity_poly.pdbx_strand_id
1 'polypeptide(L)'
;MSPTVLLLLSVLTVQGSGCDDFMKTTVRNLQDSIDSERTDGFPQVFPKNYIVSHHFNASLLCNEPCCVFSTAVFLSNSWIHLVQHLSRVHLKHRFINELIITLDNIAKKKIPEVPDLTGFPSYQSSPEGLLSFTSLLFTRWLNLDCAFGEDSCIFPTPSEEEPGDQAFVEKESVKVEEKPEPVIERISEKIHQTNGFVTSQSSCLSCWTIPFLWITSSVL
;
A
#
# COMPACT_ATOMS: atom_id res chain seq x y z
N MET A 1 30.82 39.64 -28.81
CA MET A 1 29.66 39.53 -27.89
C MET A 1 30.06 40.15 -26.56
N SER A 2 29.16 40.87 -25.88
CA SER A 2 29.52 41.59 -24.64
C SER A 2 29.44 40.67 -23.41
N PRO A 3 30.47 40.61 -22.53
CA PRO A 3 30.45 39.77 -21.34
C PRO A 3 29.34 40.14 -20.34
N THR A 4 28.85 41.39 -20.37
CA THR A 4 27.73 41.85 -19.52
C THR A 4 26.43 41.09 -19.78
N VAL A 5 26.22 40.59 -21.00
CA VAL A 5 25.01 39.83 -21.38
C VAL A 5 25.02 38.41 -20.79
N LEU A 6 26.20 37.79 -20.70
CA LEU A 6 26.35 36.46 -20.11
C LEU A 6 26.15 36.48 -18.59
N LEU A 7 26.58 37.55 -17.91
CA LEU A 7 26.39 37.70 -16.47
C LEU A 7 24.90 37.82 -16.07
N LEU A 8 24.08 38.50 -16.87
CA LEU A 8 22.64 38.66 -16.58
C LEU A 8 21.84 37.35 -16.70
N LEU A 9 22.29 36.41 -17.53
CA LEU A 9 21.69 35.07 -17.62
C LEU A 9 22.08 34.14 -16.45
N SER A 10 23.12 34.49 -15.69
CA SER A 10 23.67 33.65 -14.61
C SER A 10 22.91 33.76 -13.27
N VAL A 11 21.90 34.64 -13.17
CA VAL A 11 21.22 34.97 -11.89
C VAL A 11 19.82 34.34 -11.77
N LEU A 12 19.42 33.50 -12.73
CA LEU A 12 18.14 32.77 -12.71
C LEU A 12 18.30 31.30 -12.28
N THR A 13 19.20 31.04 -11.34
CA THR A 13 19.12 29.82 -10.52
C THR A 13 17.94 29.97 -9.56
N VAL A 14 16.73 29.67 -10.04
CA VAL A 14 15.56 29.49 -9.17
C VAL A 14 15.89 28.35 -8.22
N GLN A 15 16.16 28.67 -6.94
CA GLN A 15 16.30 27.65 -5.91
C GLN A 15 15.01 26.85 -5.88
N GLY A 16 15.10 25.59 -6.27
CA GLY A 16 13.96 24.71 -6.37
C GLY A 16 13.33 24.53 -4.99
N SER A 17 12.04 24.84 -4.88
CA SER A 17 11.24 24.46 -3.72
C SER A 17 11.36 22.95 -3.48
N GLY A 18 11.10 22.51 -2.24
CA GLY A 18 11.14 21.08 -1.90
C GLY A 18 10.18 20.20 -2.71
N CYS A 19 9.27 20.81 -3.48
CA CYS A 19 8.26 20.16 -4.31
C CYS A 19 8.05 20.94 -5.62
N ASP A 20 8.97 20.77 -6.57
CA ASP A 20 8.85 21.38 -7.90
C ASP A 20 7.61 20.87 -8.67
N ASP A 21 7.09 21.69 -9.59
CA ASP A 21 5.84 21.42 -10.30
C ASP A 21 5.90 20.19 -11.21
N PHE A 22 7.10 19.84 -11.69
CA PHE A 22 7.32 18.63 -12.46
C PHE A 22 7.09 17.39 -11.59
N MET A 23 7.73 17.32 -10.42
CA MET A 23 7.48 16.26 -9.44
C MET A 23 6.03 16.25 -8.95
N LYS A 24 5.38 17.41 -8.74
CA LYS A 24 3.95 17.47 -8.40
C LYS A 24 3.06 16.86 -9.51
N THR A 25 3.44 17.00 -10.77
CA THR A 25 2.73 16.38 -11.89
C THR A 25 2.97 14.87 -11.92
N THR A 26 4.22 14.41 -11.76
CA THR A 26 4.55 12.97 -11.69
C THR A 26 3.81 12.26 -10.56
N VAL A 27 3.76 12.86 -9.37
CA VAL A 27 3.10 12.27 -8.19
C VAL A 27 1.59 12.16 -8.38
N ARG A 28 0.91 13.14 -9.00
CA ARG A 28 -0.53 13.04 -9.32
C ARG A 28 -0.81 11.89 -10.30
N ASN A 29 -0.05 11.79 -11.38
CA ASN A 29 -0.22 10.72 -12.37
C ASN A 29 -0.03 9.32 -11.75
N LEU A 30 0.93 9.19 -10.83
CA LEU A 30 1.12 7.94 -10.07
C LEU A 30 0.00 7.71 -9.06
N GLN A 31 -0.55 8.74 -8.42
CA GLN A 31 -1.67 8.60 -7.50
C GLN A 31 -2.93 8.06 -8.22
N ASP A 32 -3.26 8.59 -9.40
CA ASP A 32 -4.34 8.06 -10.25
C ASP A 32 -4.09 6.59 -10.63
N SER A 33 -2.82 6.24 -10.92
CA SER A 33 -2.42 4.87 -11.25
C SER A 33 -2.54 3.92 -10.05
N ILE A 34 -2.13 4.36 -8.85
CA ILE A 34 -2.14 3.58 -7.60
C ILE A 34 -3.54 3.04 -7.30
N ASP A 35 -4.60 3.82 -7.51
CA ASP A 35 -5.95 3.33 -7.19
C ASP A 35 -6.38 2.16 -8.09
N SER A 36 -6.12 2.23 -9.40
CA SER A 36 -6.37 1.09 -10.31
C SER A 36 -5.47 -0.12 -10.04
N GLU A 37 -4.22 0.14 -9.65
CA GLU A 37 -3.27 -0.91 -9.27
C GLU A 37 -3.66 -1.59 -7.95
N ARG A 38 -4.28 -0.85 -7.02
CA ARG A 38 -4.77 -1.37 -5.74
C ARG A 38 -6.06 -2.17 -5.87
N THR A 39 -6.97 -1.80 -6.77
CA THR A 39 -8.25 -2.52 -6.95
C THR A 39 -8.10 -3.76 -7.83
N ASP A 40 -7.40 -3.63 -8.95
CA ASP A 40 -7.42 -4.65 -10.00
C ASP A 40 -6.02 -5.15 -10.34
N GLY A 41 -5.00 -4.28 -10.33
CA GLY A 41 -3.67 -4.63 -10.81
C GLY A 41 -2.90 -5.61 -9.93
N PHE A 42 -2.79 -5.33 -8.63
CA PHE A 42 -2.04 -6.11 -7.65
C PHE A 42 -2.76 -7.42 -7.28
N PRO A 43 -4.09 -7.43 -7.01
CA PRO A 43 -4.83 -8.66 -6.69
C PRO A 43 -4.84 -9.73 -7.81
N GLN A 44 -4.51 -9.36 -9.05
CA GLN A 44 -4.35 -10.29 -10.17
C GLN A 44 -3.00 -11.02 -10.20
N VAL A 45 -1.96 -10.51 -9.53
CA VAL A 45 -0.58 -11.00 -9.66
C VAL A 45 0.07 -11.42 -8.35
N PHE A 46 -0.39 -10.87 -7.22
CA PHE A 46 0.08 -11.25 -5.89
C PHE A 46 -0.89 -12.26 -5.24
N PRO A 47 -0.39 -13.31 -4.58
CA PRO A 47 -1.21 -14.12 -3.68
C PRO A 47 -1.84 -13.26 -2.58
N LYS A 48 -3.10 -13.56 -2.19
CA LYS A 48 -3.83 -12.83 -1.14
C LYS A 48 -3.15 -12.83 0.23
N ASN A 49 -2.24 -13.78 0.47
CA ASN A 49 -1.44 -13.93 1.68
C ASN A 49 0.05 -13.56 1.45
N TYR A 50 0.36 -12.82 0.39
CA TYR A 50 1.71 -12.29 0.17
C TYR A 50 1.99 -11.18 1.18
N ILE A 51 3.06 -11.32 1.95
CA ILE A 51 3.45 -10.38 3.00
C ILE A 51 4.86 -9.87 2.74
N VAL A 52 5.04 -8.57 2.92
CA VAL A 52 6.33 -7.87 2.84
C VAL A 52 6.79 -7.54 4.26
N SER A 53 8.02 -7.91 4.62
CA SER A 53 8.69 -7.43 5.83
C SER A 53 9.48 -6.15 5.51
N HIS A 54 9.23 -5.08 6.26
CA HIS A 54 9.77 -3.74 6.01
C HIS A 54 9.85 -2.88 7.27
N HIS A 55 10.59 -1.77 7.24
CA HIS A 55 10.77 -0.88 8.40
C HIS A 55 9.71 0.23 8.54
N PHE A 56 8.81 0.40 7.56
CA PHE A 56 7.75 1.41 7.64
C PHE A 56 6.65 1.05 8.65
N ASN A 57 6.36 1.96 9.58
CA ASN A 57 5.18 1.94 10.45
C ASN A 57 4.14 2.96 9.99
N ALA A 58 2.86 2.60 9.94
CA ALA A 58 1.77 3.51 9.61
C ALA A 58 1.66 4.73 10.57
N SER A 59 2.18 4.63 11.81
CA SER A 59 2.27 5.76 12.75
C SER A 59 3.22 6.87 12.28
N LEU A 60 4.16 6.58 11.37
CA LEU A 60 5.06 7.57 10.76
C LEU A 60 4.32 8.51 9.79
N LEU A 61 3.07 8.20 9.42
CA LEU A 61 2.25 9.08 8.57
C LEU A 61 1.92 10.39 9.31
N CYS A 62 2.71 11.41 9.04
CA CYS A 62 2.65 12.77 9.59
C CYS A 62 2.35 13.83 8.51
N ASN A 63 2.14 15.08 8.91
CA ASN A 63 1.94 16.23 8.00
C ASN A 63 3.12 17.22 8.00
N GLU A 64 4.02 17.14 8.98
CA GLU A 64 5.19 18.01 9.07
C GLU A 64 6.18 17.75 7.92
N PRO A 65 6.71 18.78 7.23
CA PRO A 65 7.49 18.61 6.01
C PRO A 65 8.62 17.59 6.14
N CYS A 66 9.51 17.74 7.13
CA CYS A 66 10.64 16.83 7.31
C CYS A 66 10.24 15.39 7.61
N CYS A 67 9.13 15.20 8.30
CA CYS A 67 8.62 13.87 8.60
C CYS A 67 7.96 13.24 7.36
N VAL A 68 7.31 14.03 6.49
CA VAL A 68 6.82 13.57 5.18
C VAL A 68 7.99 13.12 4.29
N PHE A 69 9.09 13.89 4.25
CA PHE A 69 10.31 13.48 3.52
C PHE A 69 10.95 12.21 4.13
N SER A 70 10.99 12.09 5.46
CA SER A 70 11.49 10.87 6.13
C SER A 70 10.62 9.66 5.83
N THR A 71 9.30 9.84 5.78
CA THR A 71 8.34 8.79 5.42
C THR A 71 8.56 8.27 4.00
N ALA A 72 8.96 9.13 3.06
CA ALA A 72 9.31 8.72 1.71
C ALA A 72 10.51 7.76 1.66
N VAL A 73 11.51 7.92 2.54
CA VAL A 73 12.63 6.99 2.69
C VAL A 73 12.14 5.61 3.14
N PHE A 74 11.35 5.54 4.21
CA PHE A 74 10.82 4.28 4.73
C PHE A 74 9.95 3.54 3.70
N LEU A 75 9.11 4.26 2.95
CA LEU A 75 8.28 3.65 1.90
C LEU A 75 9.12 3.23 0.68
N SER A 76 10.14 4.00 0.26
CA SER A 76 11.06 3.58 -0.80
C SER A 76 11.76 2.28 -0.43
N ASN A 77 12.33 2.18 0.78
CA ASN A 77 12.92 0.95 1.30
C ASN A 77 11.91 -0.22 1.33
N SER A 78 10.67 0.03 1.76
CA SER A 78 9.62 -0.99 1.79
C SER A 78 9.31 -1.57 0.40
N TRP A 79 9.30 -0.72 -0.63
CA TRP A 79 9.17 -1.16 -2.02
C TRP A 79 10.42 -1.88 -2.54
N ILE A 80 11.61 -1.47 -2.13
CA ILE A 80 12.87 -2.17 -2.44
C ILE A 80 12.85 -3.59 -1.86
N HIS A 81 12.40 -3.75 -0.61
CA HIS A 81 12.24 -5.07 0.02
C HIS A 81 11.27 -5.97 -0.75
N LEU A 82 10.14 -5.43 -1.25
CA LEU A 82 9.25 -6.20 -2.12
C LEU A 82 9.90 -6.54 -3.47
N VAL A 83 10.48 -5.57 -4.18
CA VAL A 83 10.95 -5.79 -5.57
C VAL A 83 12.14 -6.74 -5.65
N GLN A 84 12.99 -6.80 -4.61
CA GLN A 84 14.10 -7.75 -4.52
C GLN A 84 13.65 -9.22 -4.58
N HIS A 85 12.42 -9.52 -4.16
CA HIS A 85 11.84 -10.86 -4.18
C HIS A 85 11.03 -11.16 -5.46
N LEU A 86 11.00 -10.24 -6.43
CA LEU A 86 10.26 -10.38 -7.67
C LEU A 86 11.19 -10.60 -8.87
N SER A 87 10.73 -11.44 -9.80
CA SER A 87 11.39 -11.56 -11.10
C SER A 87 11.24 -10.27 -11.90
N ARG A 88 12.25 -9.92 -12.71
CA ARG A 88 12.23 -8.72 -13.58
C ARG A 88 11.10 -8.73 -14.61
N VAL A 89 10.56 -9.91 -14.94
CA VAL A 89 9.40 -10.08 -15.83
C VAL A 89 8.05 -10.06 -15.10
N HIS A 90 8.03 -9.87 -13.78
CA HIS A 90 6.79 -9.71 -13.02
C HIS A 90 6.04 -8.48 -13.53
N LEU A 91 4.73 -8.61 -13.80
CA LEU A 91 3.94 -7.59 -14.51
C LEU A 91 3.96 -6.21 -13.84
N LYS A 92 4.16 -6.15 -12.52
CA LYS A 92 4.22 -4.90 -11.74
C LYS A 92 5.64 -4.42 -11.42
N HIS A 93 6.68 -5.16 -11.81
CA HIS A 93 8.08 -4.81 -11.54
C HIS A 93 8.43 -3.40 -12.05
N ARG A 94 7.92 -3.01 -13.24
CA ARG A 94 8.12 -1.64 -13.76
C ARG A 94 7.45 -0.59 -12.88
N PHE A 95 6.16 -0.76 -12.58
CA PHE A 95 5.40 0.20 -11.77
C PHE A 95 5.99 0.37 -10.36
N ILE A 96 6.40 -0.72 -9.71
CA ILE A 96 7.06 -0.69 -8.41
C ILE A 96 8.37 0.11 -8.46
N ASN A 97 9.17 -0.03 -9.53
CA ASN A 97 10.37 0.79 -9.71
C ASN A 97 10.05 2.28 -9.95
N GLU A 98 8.94 2.60 -10.64
CA GLU A 98 8.47 3.98 -10.81
C GLU A 98 8.03 4.59 -9.46
N LEU A 99 7.45 3.80 -8.55
CA LEU A 99 7.19 4.21 -7.16
C LEU A 99 8.48 4.45 -6.37
N ILE A 100 9.44 3.49 -6.39
CA ILE A 100 10.75 3.61 -5.72
C ILE A 100 11.46 4.90 -6.15
N ILE A 101 11.61 5.10 -7.47
CA ILE A 101 12.30 6.28 -8.03
C ILE A 101 11.61 7.58 -7.60
N THR A 102 10.28 7.60 -7.58
CA THR A 102 9.52 8.80 -7.16
C THR A 102 9.68 9.10 -5.68
N LEU A 103 9.63 8.09 -4.82
CA LEU A 103 9.82 8.22 -3.38
C LEU A 103 11.26 8.64 -3.03
N ASP A 104 12.25 8.05 -3.70
CA ASP A 104 13.64 8.47 -3.65
C ASP A 104 13.83 9.95 -4.05
N ASN A 105 13.20 10.36 -5.15
CA ASN A 105 13.29 11.74 -5.64
C ASN A 105 12.59 12.74 -4.72
N ILE A 106 11.52 12.33 -4.03
CA ILE A 106 10.90 13.10 -2.94
C ILE A 106 11.90 13.22 -1.79
N ALA A 107 12.38 12.10 -1.25
CA ALA A 107 13.27 12.07 -0.09
C ALA A 107 14.54 12.91 -0.29
N LYS A 108 15.23 12.72 -1.43
CA LYS A 108 16.51 13.39 -1.77
C LYS A 108 16.45 14.92 -1.80
N LYS A 109 15.26 15.53 -1.87
CA LYS A 109 15.09 17.00 -1.77
C LYS A 109 15.45 17.53 -0.38
N LYS A 110 15.34 16.71 0.66
CA LYS A 110 15.59 17.12 2.06
C LYS A 110 16.44 16.16 2.88
N ILE A 111 16.57 14.91 2.45
CA ILE A 111 17.42 13.87 3.05
C ILE A 111 18.36 13.41 1.93
N PRO A 112 19.49 14.11 1.70
CA PRO A 112 20.36 13.87 0.55
C PRO A 112 21.14 12.55 0.66
N GLU A 113 21.46 12.13 1.89
CA GLU A 113 22.11 10.86 2.21
C GLU A 113 21.04 9.83 2.58
N VAL A 114 21.07 8.66 1.93
CA VAL A 114 20.13 7.57 2.24
C VAL A 114 20.53 6.95 3.58
N PRO A 115 19.70 7.03 4.63
CA PRO A 115 20.02 6.50 5.94
C PRO A 115 19.93 4.96 5.95
N ASP A 116 20.71 4.33 6.82
CA ASP A 116 20.54 2.92 7.14
C ASP A 116 19.29 2.73 8.00
N LEU A 117 18.44 1.78 7.62
CA LEU A 117 17.20 1.44 8.32
C LEU A 117 17.29 0.15 9.15
N THR A 118 18.43 -0.56 9.13
CA THR A 118 18.58 -1.86 9.82
C THR A 118 18.30 -1.82 11.32
N GLY A 119 18.50 -0.67 11.97
CA GLY A 119 18.21 -0.48 13.39
C GLY A 119 16.72 -0.25 13.73
N PHE A 120 15.85 -0.04 12.74
CA PHE A 120 14.41 0.19 13.00
C PHE A 120 13.62 -1.12 13.13
N PRO A 121 12.56 -1.15 13.94
CA PRO A 121 11.68 -2.31 14.05
C PRO A 121 11.10 -2.75 12.70
N SER A 122 10.86 -4.06 12.57
CA SER A 122 10.26 -4.65 11.37
C SER A 122 8.75 -4.79 11.52
N TYR A 123 8.04 -4.42 10.46
CA TYR A 123 6.59 -4.51 10.31
C TYR A 123 6.24 -5.37 9.09
N GLN A 124 4.97 -5.72 8.99
CA GLN A 124 4.44 -6.56 7.91
C GLN A 124 3.22 -5.89 7.26
N SER A 125 3.16 -5.90 5.92
CA SER A 125 1.96 -5.51 5.17
C SER A 125 1.84 -6.28 3.86
N SER A 126 0.67 -6.21 3.22
CA SER A 126 0.50 -6.72 1.85
C SER A 126 0.98 -5.69 0.81
N PRO A 127 1.20 -6.11 -0.45
CA PRO A 127 1.52 -5.20 -1.56
C PRO A 127 0.49 -4.06 -1.72
N GLU A 128 -0.81 -4.34 -1.52
CA GLU A 128 -1.89 -3.34 -1.53
C GLU A 128 -1.85 -2.41 -0.30
N GLY A 129 -1.36 -2.90 0.84
CA GLY A 129 -1.06 -2.08 2.01
C GLY A 129 0.01 -1.03 1.71
N LEU A 130 1.11 -1.43 1.07
CA LEU A 130 2.16 -0.50 0.60
C LEU A 130 1.61 0.53 -0.40
N LEU A 131 0.71 0.14 -1.32
CA LEU A 131 0.02 1.08 -2.21
C LEU A 131 -0.81 2.11 -1.44
N SER A 132 -1.56 1.67 -0.43
CA SER A 132 -2.38 2.54 0.43
C SER A 132 -1.50 3.56 1.17
N PHE A 133 -0.40 3.11 1.81
CA PHE A 133 0.53 3.99 2.49
C PHE A 133 1.21 4.99 1.53
N THR A 134 1.55 4.55 0.32
CA THR A 134 2.15 5.39 -0.72
C THR A 134 1.19 6.47 -1.21
N SER A 135 -0.09 6.15 -1.43
CA SER A 135 -1.11 7.16 -1.78
C SER A 135 -1.35 8.16 -0.65
N LEU A 136 -1.35 7.71 0.61
CA LEU A 136 -1.46 8.60 1.77
C LEU A 136 -0.26 9.55 1.88
N LEU A 137 0.96 9.07 1.63
CA LEU A 137 2.15 9.91 1.56
C LEU A 137 2.06 10.92 0.41
N PHE A 138 1.74 10.48 -0.81
CA PHE A 138 1.63 11.34 -1.99
C PHE A 138 0.60 12.46 -1.79
N THR A 139 -0.55 12.15 -1.20
CA THR A 139 -1.56 13.15 -0.81
C THR A 139 -0.97 14.24 0.08
N ARG A 140 -0.21 13.85 1.10
CA ARG A 140 0.35 14.78 2.10
C ARG A 140 1.49 15.61 1.50
N TRP A 141 2.37 14.98 0.72
CA TRP A 141 3.45 15.67 0.03
C TRP A 141 2.94 16.68 -1.01
N LEU A 142 1.89 16.36 -1.77
CA LEU A 142 1.24 17.30 -2.70
C LEU A 142 0.68 18.54 -1.99
N ASN A 143 0.17 18.36 -0.77
CA ASN A 143 -0.42 19.38 0.08
C ASN A 143 0.62 20.18 0.91
N LEU A 144 1.90 19.83 0.86
CA LEU A 144 2.94 20.63 1.54
C LEU A 144 3.10 22.01 0.89
N ASP A 145 3.23 23.03 1.73
CA ASP A 145 3.83 24.30 1.33
C ASP A 145 5.36 24.13 1.32
N CYS A 146 5.90 24.01 0.13
CA CYS A 146 7.31 23.70 -0.08
C CYS A 146 8.18 24.97 -0.26
N ALA A 147 7.66 26.13 0.16
CA ALA A 147 8.43 27.33 0.49
C ALA A 147 9.28 27.18 1.78
N PHE A 148 9.18 26.01 2.44
CA PHE A 148 10.09 25.59 3.51
C PHE A 148 11.57 25.79 3.08
N GLY A 149 12.34 26.52 3.91
CA GLY A 149 13.66 27.05 3.58
C GLY A 149 14.72 26.01 3.21
N GLU A 150 15.94 26.46 2.89
CA GLU A 150 16.98 25.60 2.27
C GLU A 150 17.39 24.37 3.11
N ASP A 151 17.26 24.45 4.44
CA ASP A 151 17.76 23.46 5.40
C ASP A 151 17.34 22.02 5.09
N SER A 152 18.28 21.09 5.27
CA SER A 152 18.03 19.65 5.22
C SER A 152 17.26 19.18 6.46
N CYS A 153 16.61 18.03 6.34
CA CYS A 153 15.86 17.43 7.42
C CYS A 153 16.73 16.42 8.16
N ILE A 154 16.74 16.52 9.50
CA ILE A 154 17.33 15.49 10.36
C ILE A 154 16.45 14.24 10.27
N PHE A 155 17.03 13.12 9.84
CA PHE A 155 16.33 11.84 9.80
C PHE A 155 16.13 11.33 11.25
N PRO A 156 14.98 10.71 11.60
CA PRO A 156 14.79 10.10 12.91
C PRO A 156 15.88 9.07 13.22
N THR A 157 16.24 8.93 14.49
CA THR A 157 17.03 7.81 14.98
C THR A 157 16.11 6.64 15.36
N PRO A 158 16.57 5.38 15.30
CA PRO A 158 15.85 4.26 15.90
C PRO A 158 15.54 4.51 17.38
N SER A 159 14.35 4.12 17.83
CA SER A 159 14.01 4.08 19.25
C SER A 159 14.49 2.77 19.88
N GLU A 160 15.09 2.85 21.07
CA GLU A 160 15.43 1.69 21.90
C GLU A 160 14.16 1.10 22.55
N GLU A 161 13.29 0.49 21.74
CA GLU A 161 12.14 -0.28 22.23
C GLU A 161 12.45 -1.78 22.13
N GLU A 162 12.52 -2.46 23.29
CA GLU A 162 12.75 -3.90 23.34
C GLU A 162 11.60 -4.67 22.65
N PRO A 163 11.89 -5.75 21.90
CA PRO A 163 10.87 -6.56 21.25
C PRO A 163 10.06 -7.34 22.29
N GLY A 164 8.91 -6.79 22.68
CA GLY A 164 7.96 -7.45 23.57
C GLY A 164 7.34 -8.69 22.92
N ASP A 165 7.59 -9.86 23.51
CA ASP A 165 7.05 -11.16 23.08
C ASP A 165 5.52 -11.14 22.95
N GLN A 166 5.02 -11.21 21.72
CA GLN A 166 3.62 -11.56 21.47
C GLN A 166 3.44 -13.09 21.58
N ALA A 167 3.45 -13.57 22.82
CA ALA A 167 3.15 -14.95 23.13
C ALA A 167 1.75 -15.34 22.63
N PHE A 168 1.69 -16.32 21.74
CA PHE A 168 0.45 -17.00 21.34
C PHE A 168 -0.19 -17.65 22.58
N VAL A 169 -1.31 -17.10 23.06
CA VAL A 169 -2.10 -17.75 24.12
C VAL A 169 -3.04 -18.76 23.48
N GLU A 170 -2.51 -19.97 23.30
CA GLU A 170 -3.29 -21.17 23.01
C GLU A 170 -4.29 -21.44 24.16
N LYS A 171 -5.54 -21.78 23.81
CA LYS A 171 -6.58 -22.18 24.78
C LYS A 171 -7.29 -23.46 24.34
N GLU A 172 -6.83 -24.57 24.90
CA GLU A 172 -7.61 -25.80 25.10
C GLU A 172 -7.90 -25.95 26.63
N SER A 173 -9.14 -26.20 27.09
CA SER A 173 -9.86 -27.49 27.16
C SER A 173 -9.45 -28.33 28.40
N VAL A 174 -10.31 -29.00 29.20
CA VAL A 174 -11.78 -29.19 29.28
C VAL A 174 -12.19 -29.32 30.77
N LYS A 175 -13.37 -28.84 31.24
CA LYS A 175 -14.17 -29.62 32.22
C LYS A 175 -15.67 -29.32 32.30
N VAL A 176 -16.44 -30.41 32.29
CA VAL A 176 -17.89 -30.53 32.55
C VAL A 176 -18.08 -31.02 33.98
N GLU A 177 -19.10 -30.54 34.69
CA GLU A 177 -19.60 -31.15 35.93
C GLU A 177 -21.13 -30.97 36.05
N GLU A 178 -21.75 -31.65 37.01
CA GLU A 178 -22.99 -32.41 36.79
C GLU A 178 -24.28 -31.77 37.35
N LYS A 179 -25.43 -32.28 36.85
CA LYS A 179 -26.81 -31.87 37.20
C LYS A 179 -27.19 -32.34 38.62
N PRO A 180 -28.17 -31.70 39.26
CA PRO A 180 -29.39 -32.48 39.59
C PRO A 180 -30.72 -31.74 39.33
N GLU A 181 -31.75 -32.54 39.10
CA GLU A 181 -33.19 -32.21 38.95
C GLU A 181 -33.95 -32.77 40.19
N PRO A 182 -35.30 -32.76 40.31
CA PRO A 182 -36.35 -32.02 39.59
C PRO A 182 -37.43 -31.39 40.53
N VAL A 183 -38.38 -30.62 39.97
CA VAL A 183 -39.83 -30.70 40.31
C VAL A 183 -40.66 -30.37 39.05
N ILE A 184 -41.79 -31.07 38.88
CA ILE A 184 -42.71 -30.97 37.73
C ILE A 184 -43.88 -30.04 38.05
N GLU A 185 -44.30 -29.19 37.11
CA GLU A 185 -45.73 -28.86 36.98
C GLU A 185 -46.13 -28.71 35.49
N ARG A 186 -47.40 -29.01 35.18
CA ARG A 186 -47.89 -29.35 33.83
C ARG A 186 -49.18 -28.58 33.52
N ILE A 187 -49.17 -27.68 32.54
CA ILE A 187 -50.39 -27.11 31.94
C ILE A 187 -50.29 -27.12 30.40
N SER A 188 -51.42 -27.40 29.76
CA SER A 188 -51.57 -27.78 28.34
C SER A 188 -51.82 -26.62 27.37
N GLU A 189 -51.75 -26.94 26.06
CA GLU A 189 -52.49 -26.30 24.94
C GLU A 189 -52.15 -24.82 24.61
N LYS A 190 -51.77 -24.49 23.36
CA LYS A 190 -52.62 -24.68 22.19
C LYS A 190 -51.88 -24.66 20.85
N ILE A 191 -52.47 -25.33 19.86
CA ILE A 191 -52.04 -25.36 18.46
C ILE A 191 -52.36 -24.03 17.78
N HIS A 192 -51.44 -23.50 16.96
CA HIS A 192 -51.83 -22.86 15.70
C HIS A 192 -50.79 -23.11 14.60
N GLN A 193 -51.25 -23.80 13.56
CA GLN A 193 -50.55 -24.05 12.31
C GLN A 193 -51.26 -23.23 11.23
N THR A 194 -50.55 -22.34 10.53
CA THR A 194 -51.04 -21.71 9.29
C THR A 194 -49.90 -21.57 8.29
N ASN A 195 -50.19 -21.93 7.05
CA ASN A 195 -49.22 -22.11 5.97
C ASN A 195 -48.79 -20.79 5.31
N GLY A 196 -47.66 -20.80 4.61
CA GLY A 196 -47.13 -19.62 3.89
C GLY A 196 -46.01 -19.95 2.89
N PHE A 197 -46.20 -20.98 2.06
CA PHE A 197 -45.24 -21.37 1.01
C PHE A 197 -45.42 -20.50 -0.24
N VAL A 198 -44.41 -19.71 -0.62
CA VAL A 198 -44.23 -19.22 -2.00
C VAL A 198 -42.75 -19.30 -2.38
N THR A 199 -42.43 -20.30 -3.20
CA THR A 199 -41.21 -20.34 -4.00
C THR A 199 -41.32 -19.38 -5.19
N SER A 200 -40.25 -18.65 -5.51
CA SER A 200 -40.05 -18.12 -6.86
C SER A 200 -38.69 -18.56 -7.39
N GLN A 201 -38.74 -19.49 -8.33
CA GLN A 201 -37.60 -20.03 -9.06
C GLN A 201 -37.70 -19.48 -10.48
N SER A 202 -36.65 -18.79 -10.96
CA SER A 202 -36.57 -18.36 -12.37
C SER A 202 -35.19 -18.69 -12.95
N SER A 203 -35.18 -19.76 -13.75
CA SER A 203 -34.04 -20.16 -14.58
C SER A 203 -34.16 -19.56 -15.98
N CYS A 204 -33.06 -19.08 -16.56
CA CYS A 204 -32.71 -19.13 -18.00
C CYS A 204 -31.33 -18.45 -18.16
N LEU A 205 -30.23 -19.18 -18.39
CA LEU A 205 -29.80 -19.78 -19.66
C LEU A 205 -29.60 -18.79 -20.83
N SER A 206 -28.34 -18.41 -21.04
CA SER A 206 -27.81 -18.06 -22.37
C SER A 206 -26.30 -18.29 -22.45
N CYS A 207 -25.90 -19.52 -22.77
CA CYS A 207 -24.52 -19.81 -23.16
C CYS A 207 -24.22 -19.15 -24.52
N TRP A 208 -23.11 -18.42 -24.62
CA TRP A 208 -22.53 -18.01 -25.91
C TRP A 208 -21.17 -18.67 -26.08
N THR A 209 -21.14 -19.74 -26.88
CA THR A 209 -19.91 -20.37 -27.38
C THR A 209 -19.46 -19.67 -28.66
N ILE A 210 -18.22 -19.19 -28.70
CA ILE A 210 -17.57 -18.73 -29.95
C ILE A 210 -16.65 -19.85 -30.45
N PRO A 211 -16.71 -20.24 -31.74
CA PRO A 211 -15.98 -21.41 -32.24
C PRO A 211 -14.50 -21.12 -32.49
N PHE A 212 -13.66 -22.12 -32.22
CA PHE A 212 -12.29 -22.16 -32.71
C PHE A 212 -12.28 -22.36 -34.24
N LEU A 213 -11.69 -21.42 -34.98
CA LEU A 213 -11.33 -21.63 -36.39
C LEU A 213 -9.84 -21.94 -36.49
N TRP A 214 -9.54 -23.20 -36.80
CA TRP A 214 -8.21 -23.61 -37.25
C TRP A 214 -7.98 -23.09 -38.67
N ILE A 215 -6.84 -22.42 -38.90
CA ILE A 215 -6.34 -22.19 -40.25
C ILE A 215 -5.03 -22.98 -40.39
N THR A 216 -5.12 -24.11 -41.07
CA THR A 216 -3.96 -24.81 -41.62
C THR A 216 -3.81 -24.41 -43.09
N SER A 217 -2.72 -23.71 -43.44
CA SER A 217 -2.28 -23.57 -44.83
C SER A 217 -0.84 -24.05 -44.94
N SER A 218 -0.69 -25.20 -45.61
CA SER A 218 0.57 -25.65 -46.22
C SER A 218 0.52 -25.33 -47.72
N VAL A 219 1.67 -25.45 -48.40
CA VAL A 219 1.90 -25.15 -49.83
C VAL A 219 1.97 -23.63 -50.09
N LEU A 220 3.01 -23.08 -50.73
CA LEU A 220 4.04 -23.67 -51.60
C LEU A 220 5.47 -23.42 -51.08
#